data_AF-A0A5W8UP20-F1
#
_entry.id   AF-A0A5W8UP20-F1
#
_cell.length_a   1.000
_cell.length_b   1.000
_cell.length_c   1.000
_cell.angle_alpha   90.00
_cell.angle_beta   90.00
_cell.angle_gamma   90.00
#
_symmetry.space_group_name_H-M   'P 1'
#
loop_
_entity.id
_entity.type
_entity.pdbx_description
1 polymer ?
#
loop_
_entity_poly.entity_id
_entity_poly.type
_entity_poly.pdbx_seq_one_letter_code
_entity_poly.pdbx_strand_id
1 'polypeptide(L)'
;MSELSFDAPVWRHGKALRKGYTTGSCATAAAKVAALMVLRQHLIHQVSIVTPSGVTLCLNVESPHIEGQQAIAAIRKDGGDDVDATHGMLIFARVTLNDSGEITLTGGEGIGTVTRKGVGLPLGSAAINRTPRHTIESAVREAIGPARGADVEIFAPEGEARAQKTYNSRLGILGGISIIGTTGIVTPMSEESWKRSLSLELEIKRASGLTRVILVPGN
;
A
#
# COMPACT_ATOMS: atom_id res chain seq x y z
N MET A 1 -28.51 -5.02 8.95
CA MET A 1 -27.15 -4.49 9.14
C MET A 1 -26.72 -3.92 7.80
N SER A 2 -26.70 -2.59 7.63
CA SER A 2 -26.43 -1.99 6.32
C SER A 2 -25.00 -2.31 5.91
N GLU A 3 -24.84 -3.05 4.81
CA GLU A 3 -23.57 -3.18 4.10
C GLU A 3 -23.05 -1.76 3.83
N LEU A 4 -21.92 -1.41 4.43
CA LEU A 4 -21.18 -0.21 4.07
C LEU A 4 -20.61 -0.45 2.66
N SER A 5 -21.44 -0.22 1.64
CA SER A 5 -21.00 -0.27 0.25
C SER A 5 -19.84 0.70 0.07
N PHE A 6 -18.77 0.23 -0.58
CA PHE A 6 -17.62 1.06 -0.96
C PHE A 6 -18.07 2.30 -1.72
N ASP A 7 -19.08 2.14 -2.58
CA ASP A 7 -19.60 3.16 -3.48
C ASP A 7 -20.46 4.22 -2.76
N ALA A 8 -20.80 4.00 -1.49
CA ALA A 8 -21.54 4.99 -0.72
C ALA A 8 -20.68 6.24 -0.48
N PRO A 9 -21.11 7.44 -0.93
CA PRO A 9 -20.34 8.66 -0.81
C PRO A 9 -20.22 9.11 0.65
N VAL A 10 -19.14 9.83 0.95
CA VAL A 10 -18.95 10.51 2.24
C VAL A 10 -19.30 11.98 2.07
N TRP A 11 -20.20 12.49 2.91
CA TRP A 11 -20.60 13.89 2.85
C TRP A 11 -19.67 14.76 3.71
N ARG A 12 -19.14 15.83 3.10
CA ARG A 12 -18.32 16.86 3.75
C ARG A 12 -18.64 18.23 3.18
N HIS A 13 -18.94 19.21 4.04
CA HIS A 13 -19.28 20.58 3.65
C HIS A 13 -20.35 20.66 2.54
N GLY A 14 -21.38 19.80 2.60
CA GLY A 14 -22.45 19.75 1.60
C GLY A 14 -22.08 19.10 0.25
N LYS A 15 -20.86 18.60 0.09
CA LYS A 15 -20.41 17.86 -1.10
C LYS A 15 -20.36 16.36 -0.81
N ALA A 16 -20.85 15.56 -1.76
CA ALA A 16 -20.65 14.12 -1.78
C ALA A 16 -19.26 13.82 -2.33
N LEU A 17 -18.44 13.10 -1.57
CA LEU A 17 -17.07 12.74 -1.93
C LEU A 17 -16.92 11.23 -2.05
N ARG A 18 -16.17 10.81 -3.07
CA ARG A 18 -15.91 9.40 -3.37
C ARG A 18 -14.70 8.90 -2.59
N LYS A 19 -14.83 7.71 -2.03
CA LYS A 19 -13.72 6.99 -1.38
C LYS A 19 -12.76 6.44 -2.44
N GLY A 20 -11.52 6.26 -2.03
CA GLY A 20 -10.50 5.56 -2.81
C GLY A 20 -10.00 4.33 -2.08
N TYR A 21 -8.88 3.80 -2.56
CA TYR A 21 -8.18 2.70 -1.94
C TYR A 21 -6.69 3.00 -1.79
N THR A 22 -6.11 2.40 -0.77
CA THR A 22 -4.76 2.73 -0.29
C THR A 22 -3.66 2.13 -1.18
N THR A 23 -2.42 2.63 -1.06
CA THR A 23 -1.26 1.99 -1.70
C THR A 23 -1.11 0.53 -1.26
N GLY A 24 -1.43 0.23 0.01
CA GLY A 24 -1.47 -1.14 0.54
C GLY A 24 -2.50 -2.06 -0.13
N SER A 25 -3.71 -1.56 -0.41
CA SER A 25 -4.72 -2.33 -1.15
C SER A 25 -4.27 -2.60 -2.59
N CYS A 26 -3.66 -1.62 -3.26
CA CYS A 26 -3.12 -1.80 -4.61
C CYS A 26 -2.02 -2.87 -4.62
N ALA A 27 -1.05 -2.79 -3.70
CA ALA A 27 0.03 -3.76 -3.57
C ALA A 27 -0.49 -5.17 -3.27
N THR A 28 -1.49 -5.28 -2.38
CA THR A 28 -2.15 -6.56 -2.06
C THR A 28 -2.81 -7.19 -3.28
N ALA A 29 -3.57 -6.40 -4.04
CA ALA A 29 -4.24 -6.87 -5.24
C ALA A 29 -3.26 -7.24 -6.36
N ALA A 30 -2.22 -6.42 -6.58
CA ALA A 30 -1.16 -6.70 -7.54
C ALA A 30 -0.44 -8.01 -7.20
N ALA A 31 -0.06 -8.21 -5.93
CA ALA A 31 0.61 -9.42 -5.47
C ALA A 31 -0.30 -10.66 -5.58
N LYS A 32 -1.57 -10.53 -5.17
CA LYS A 32 -2.55 -11.62 -5.30
C LYS A 32 -2.70 -12.07 -6.74
N VAL A 33 -2.90 -11.13 -7.67
CA VAL A 33 -3.12 -11.50 -9.06
C VAL A 33 -1.85 -12.00 -9.73
N ALA A 34 -0.68 -11.42 -9.44
CA ALA A 34 0.59 -11.95 -9.92
C ALA A 34 0.80 -13.40 -9.45
N ALA A 35 0.56 -13.69 -8.16
CA ALA A 35 0.63 -15.04 -7.61
C ALA A 35 -0.35 -16.03 -8.30
N LEU A 36 -1.58 -15.59 -8.58
CA LEU A 36 -2.56 -16.39 -9.31
C LEU A 36 -2.14 -16.63 -10.76
N MET A 37 -1.62 -15.60 -11.43
CA MET A 37 -1.20 -15.67 -12.84
C MET A 37 -0.03 -16.63 -13.01
N VAL A 38 1.02 -16.51 -12.18
CA VAL A 38 2.18 -17.43 -12.25
C VAL A 38 1.79 -18.86 -11.90
N LEU A 39 0.89 -19.06 -10.94
CA LEU A 39 0.45 -20.41 -10.57
C LEU A 39 -0.38 -21.08 -11.67
N ARG A 40 -1.28 -20.31 -12.30
CA ARG A 40 -2.23 -20.82 -13.30
C ARG A 40 -1.68 -20.76 -14.72
N GLN A 41 -0.57 -20.07 -14.93
CA GLN A 41 0.00 -19.77 -16.25
C GLN A 41 -1.05 -19.14 -17.19
N HIS A 42 -1.82 -18.19 -16.65
CA HIS A 42 -2.92 -17.52 -17.36
C HIS A 42 -3.01 -16.05 -16.97
N LEU A 43 -3.17 -15.15 -17.95
CA LEU A 43 -3.33 -13.72 -17.70
C LEU A 43 -4.70 -13.40 -17.11
N ILE A 44 -4.71 -12.59 -16.05
CA ILE A 44 -5.91 -12.19 -15.34
C ILE A 44 -6.01 -10.66 -15.40
N HIS A 45 -7.16 -10.16 -15.85
CA HIS A 45 -7.39 -8.72 -16.07
C HIS A 45 -8.20 -8.04 -14.95
N GLN A 46 -8.74 -8.80 -14.01
CA GLN A 46 -9.47 -8.29 -12.86
C GLN A 46 -9.23 -9.15 -11.64
N VAL A 47 -9.11 -8.53 -10.46
CA VAL A 47 -8.91 -9.22 -9.19
C VAL A 47 -9.81 -8.64 -8.11
N SER A 48 -10.27 -9.49 -7.20
CA SER A 48 -10.96 -9.07 -5.99
C SER A 48 -10.09 -9.29 -4.75
N ILE A 49 -10.13 -8.31 -3.84
CA ILE A 49 -9.53 -8.40 -2.51
C ILE A 49 -10.52 -7.95 -1.45
N VAL A 50 -10.42 -8.53 -0.26
CA VAL A 50 -11.12 -8.03 0.94
C VAL A 50 -10.14 -7.16 1.70
N THR A 51 -10.50 -5.90 1.95
CA THR A 51 -9.68 -4.98 2.72
C THR A 51 -9.71 -5.32 4.21
N PRO A 52 -8.76 -4.82 5.03
CA PRO A 52 -8.84 -4.97 6.48
C PRO A 52 -10.14 -4.44 7.12
N SER A 53 -10.83 -3.51 6.48
CA SER A 53 -12.14 -3.02 6.93
C SER A 53 -13.32 -3.91 6.48
N GLY A 54 -13.06 -5.07 5.89
CA GLY A 54 -14.09 -6.00 5.40
C GLY A 54 -14.75 -5.60 4.08
N VAL A 55 -14.24 -4.57 3.40
CA VAL A 55 -14.81 -4.09 2.13
C VAL A 55 -14.20 -4.90 0.98
N THR A 56 -15.03 -5.41 0.08
CA THR A 56 -14.54 -6.07 -1.13
C THR A 56 -14.26 -5.04 -2.21
N LEU A 57 -13.04 -5.02 -2.75
CA LEU A 57 -12.65 -4.21 -3.89
C LEU A 57 -12.48 -5.09 -5.12
N CYS A 58 -13.10 -4.70 -6.24
CA CYS A 58 -12.87 -5.30 -7.55
C CYS A 58 -12.00 -4.34 -8.38
N LEU A 59 -10.79 -4.75 -8.70
CA LEU A 59 -9.75 -3.89 -9.26
C LEU A 59 -9.32 -4.41 -10.63
N ASN A 60 -9.18 -3.48 -11.58
CA ASN A 60 -8.64 -3.79 -12.90
C ASN A 60 -7.13 -3.98 -12.81
N VAL A 61 -6.64 -4.99 -13.51
CA VAL A 61 -5.23 -5.35 -13.56
C VAL A 61 -4.61 -4.71 -14.79
N GLU A 62 -3.55 -3.96 -14.57
CA GLU A 62 -2.77 -3.33 -15.62
C GLU A 62 -1.43 -4.06 -15.80
N SER A 63 -0.92 -4.05 -17.04
CA SER A 63 0.34 -4.70 -17.41
C SER A 63 0.50 -6.16 -16.93
N PRO A 64 -0.51 -7.05 -17.07
CA PRO A 64 -0.36 -8.44 -16.67
C PRO A 64 0.67 -9.12 -17.58
N HIS A 65 1.64 -9.79 -16.96
CA HIS A 65 2.72 -10.46 -17.67
C HIS A 65 3.14 -11.73 -16.92
N ILE A 66 3.48 -12.78 -17.66
CA ILE A 66 4.00 -14.04 -17.12
C ILE A 66 5.26 -14.40 -17.90
N GLU A 67 6.32 -14.72 -17.17
CA GLU A 67 7.59 -15.19 -17.71
C GLU A 67 8.08 -16.37 -16.87
N GLY A 68 7.89 -17.58 -17.39
CA GLY A 68 8.24 -18.82 -16.67
C GLY A 68 7.57 -18.91 -15.30
N GLN A 69 8.39 -18.98 -14.24
CA GLN A 69 7.95 -19.07 -12.84
C GLN A 69 7.77 -17.70 -12.18
N GLN A 70 7.63 -16.63 -12.98
CA GLN A 70 7.40 -15.28 -12.52
C GLN A 70 6.17 -14.67 -13.20
N ALA A 71 5.45 -13.82 -12.48
CA ALA A 71 4.44 -12.95 -13.06
C ALA A 71 4.52 -11.53 -12.48
N ILE A 72 4.09 -10.57 -13.29
CA ILE A 72 4.03 -9.16 -12.95
C ILE A 72 2.60 -8.67 -13.16
N ALA A 73 2.12 -7.85 -12.24
CA ALA A 73 0.85 -7.15 -12.35
C ALA A 73 0.95 -5.76 -11.74
N ALA A 74 0.14 -4.84 -12.23
CA ALA A 74 -0.03 -3.52 -11.64
C ALA A 74 -1.48 -3.22 -11.31
N ILE A 75 -1.67 -2.41 -10.29
CA ILE A 75 -2.95 -1.80 -9.96
C ILE A 75 -2.76 -0.29 -9.95
N ARG A 76 -3.62 0.42 -10.67
CA ARG A 76 -3.67 1.88 -10.62
C ARG A 76 -4.35 2.33 -9.36
N LYS A 77 -3.64 3.16 -8.60
CA LYS A 77 -4.17 3.72 -7.37
C LYS A 77 -5.23 4.76 -7.67
N ASP A 78 -6.41 4.56 -7.11
CA ASP A 78 -7.47 5.55 -7.09
C ASP A 78 -7.65 6.09 -5.67
N GLY A 79 -7.29 7.35 -5.48
CA GLY A 79 -7.45 8.06 -4.20
C GLY A 79 -8.88 8.54 -3.91
N GLY A 80 -9.84 8.34 -4.81
CA GLY A 80 -11.14 8.99 -4.68
C GLY A 80 -11.00 10.50 -4.88
N ASP A 81 -11.77 11.27 -4.13
CA ASP A 81 -11.69 12.74 -4.11
C ASP A 81 -10.72 13.28 -3.04
N ASP A 82 -9.87 12.40 -2.47
CA ASP A 82 -8.82 12.82 -1.53
C ASP A 82 -7.64 13.44 -2.28
N VAL A 83 -7.05 14.51 -1.71
CA VAL A 83 -5.86 15.16 -2.27
C VAL A 83 -4.63 14.31 -1.93
N ASP A 84 -4.38 13.30 -2.76
CA ASP A 84 -3.32 12.31 -2.55
C ASP A 84 -2.29 12.35 -3.68
N ALA A 85 -1.03 12.65 -3.32
CA ALA A 85 0.07 12.71 -4.28
C ALA A 85 0.30 11.40 -5.07
N THR A 86 -0.15 10.27 -4.51
CA THR A 86 -0.07 8.93 -5.10
C THR A 86 -1.31 8.55 -5.91
N HIS A 87 -2.29 9.45 -6.07
CA HIS A 87 -3.42 9.21 -6.97
C HIS A 87 -2.95 9.03 -8.42
N GLY A 88 -3.50 8.03 -9.10
CA GLY A 88 -3.28 7.74 -10.52
C GLY A 88 -2.02 6.97 -10.86
N MET A 89 -1.08 6.79 -9.91
CA MET A 89 0.15 6.03 -10.14
C MET A 89 -0.09 4.51 -10.13
N LEU A 90 0.75 3.77 -10.84
CA LEU A 90 0.75 2.31 -10.82
C LEU A 90 1.59 1.77 -9.66
N ILE A 91 1.04 0.75 -8.98
CA ILE A 91 1.77 -0.06 -8.01
C ILE A 91 1.86 -1.47 -8.56
N PHE A 92 3.10 -1.93 -8.76
CA PHE A 92 3.41 -3.22 -9.32
C PHE A 92 3.75 -4.23 -8.22
N ALA A 93 3.45 -5.48 -8.52
CA ALA A 93 4.02 -6.62 -7.81
C ALA A 93 4.62 -7.59 -8.82
N ARG A 94 5.82 -8.05 -8.52
CA ARG A 94 6.47 -9.19 -9.18
C ARG A 94 6.46 -10.35 -8.19
N VAL A 95 5.94 -11.49 -8.62
CA VAL A 95 5.88 -12.70 -7.81
C VAL A 95 6.60 -13.82 -8.54
N THR A 96 7.61 -14.39 -7.89
CA THR A 96 8.34 -15.57 -8.37
C THR A 96 8.03 -16.74 -7.45
N LEU A 97 7.53 -17.85 -7.99
CA LEU A 97 7.25 -19.05 -7.19
C LEU A 97 8.57 -19.75 -6.82
N ASN A 98 8.64 -20.27 -5.59
CA ASN A 98 9.74 -21.08 -5.12
C ASN A 98 9.25 -22.24 -4.23
N ASP A 99 10.16 -23.15 -3.89
CA ASP A 99 9.86 -24.36 -3.12
C ASP A 99 10.26 -24.26 -1.64
N SER A 100 10.56 -23.05 -1.15
CA SER A 100 11.03 -22.85 0.23
C SER A 100 9.92 -23.00 1.28
N GLY A 101 8.65 -22.91 0.87
CA GLY A 101 7.50 -22.80 1.77
C GLY A 101 7.31 -21.39 2.36
N GLU A 102 8.28 -20.50 2.22
CA GLU A 102 8.27 -19.16 2.80
C GLU A 102 7.85 -18.08 1.78
N ILE A 103 7.18 -17.04 2.26
CA ILE A 103 6.87 -15.85 1.45
C ILE A 103 7.82 -14.74 1.86
N THR A 104 8.68 -14.30 0.95
CA THR A 104 9.55 -13.15 1.17
C THR A 104 8.94 -11.91 0.55
N LEU A 105 9.11 -10.76 1.21
CA LEU A 105 8.54 -9.49 0.77
C LEU A 105 9.61 -8.39 0.78
N THR A 106 9.89 -7.88 -0.42
CA THR A 106 10.88 -6.83 -0.68
C THR A 106 10.23 -5.62 -1.36
N GLY A 107 10.92 -4.47 -1.29
CA GLY A 107 10.57 -3.27 -2.02
C GLY A 107 11.62 -3.00 -3.10
N GLY A 108 11.17 -2.79 -4.32
CA GLY A 108 12.01 -2.43 -5.47
C GLY A 108 11.95 -0.93 -5.77
N GLU A 109 12.12 -0.58 -7.05
CA GLU A 109 12.13 0.80 -7.54
C GLU A 109 10.94 1.62 -7.02
N GLY A 110 11.22 2.85 -6.57
CA GLY A 110 10.23 3.82 -6.11
C GLY A 110 9.49 3.46 -4.83
N ILE A 111 9.86 2.37 -4.13
CA ILE A 111 9.49 2.13 -2.75
C ILE A 111 10.57 2.72 -1.84
N GLY A 112 10.16 3.57 -0.91
CA GLY A 112 11.11 4.28 -0.05
C GLY A 112 11.80 3.36 0.94
N THR A 113 13.00 3.75 1.35
CA THR A 113 13.80 3.06 2.38
C THR A 113 13.78 3.85 3.68
N VAL A 114 13.61 3.14 4.79
CA VAL A 114 13.54 3.74 6.13
C VAL A 114 14.95 4.10 6.61
N THR A 115 15.20 5.38 6.85
CA THR A 115 16.50 5.93 7.25
C THR A 115 16.49 6.57 8.65
N ARG A 116 15.31 6.75 9.26
CA ARG A 116 15.15 7.27 10.62
C ARG A 116 14.29 6.37 11.48
N LYS A 117 14.54 6.40 12.79
CA LYS A 117 13.70 5.74 13.80
C LYS A 117 12.38 6.50 13.97
N GLY A 118 11.35 5.81 14.48
CA GLY A 118 10.06 6.42 14.84
C GLY A 118 8.91 6.17 13.83
N VAL A 119 9.21 5.70 12.62
CA VAL A 119 8.17 5.34 11.62
C VAL A 119 7.52 3.97 11.84
N GLY A 120 7.95 3.22 12.86
CA GLY A 120 7.42 1.87 13.15
C GLY A 120 7.94 0.77 12.23
N LEU A 121 9.02 1.02 11.49
CA LEU A 121 9.69 0.06 10.61
C LEU A 121 11.20 0.02 10.91
N PRO A 122 11.88 -1.12 10.67
CA PRO A 122 13.32 -1.25 10.84
C PRO A 122 14.11 -0.31 9.92
N LEU A 123 15.25 0.19 10.40
CA LEU A 123 16.19 0.95 9.55
C LEU A 123 16.70 0.08 8.40
N GLY A 124 16.83 0.68 7.21
CA GLY A 124 17.26 0.01 5.98
C GLY A 124 16.17 -0.84 5.32
N SER A 125 15.00 -1.01 5.94
CA SER A 125 13.90 -1.78 5.34
C SER A 125 13.09 -0.94 4.34
N ALA A 126 12.46 -1.62 3.38
CA ALA A 126 11.46 -1.01 2.51
C ALA A 126 10.25 -0.50 3.32
N ALA A 127 9.74 0.68 2.94
CA ALA A 127 8.64 1.41 3.56
C ALA A 127 7.26 0.75 3.29
N ILE A 128 7.16 -0.54 3.59
CA ILE A 128 5.93 -1.33 3.54
C ILE A 128 5.48 -1.56 4.98
N ASN A 129 4.35 -0.95 5.35
CA ASN A 129 3.85 -0.99 6.72
C ASN A 129 3.31 -2.36 7.13
N ARG A 130 3.21 -2.59 8.45
CA ARG A 130 2.75 -3.87 9.03
C ARG A 130 1.44 -4.40 8.42
N THR A 131 0.41 -3.56 8.28
CA THR A 131 -0.87 -4.01 7.73
C THR A 131 -0.74 -4.43 6.26
N PRO A 132 -0.18 -3.62 5.35
CA PRO A 132 0.10 -4.07 3.98
C PRO A 132 0.98 -5.32 3.88
N ARG A 133 2.04 -5.46 4.69
CA ARG A 133 2.86 -6.69 4.71
C ARG A 133 1.99 -7.91 4.98
N HIS A 134 1.17 -7.85 6.03
CA HIS A 134 0.28 -8.93 6.40
C HIS A 134 -0.77 -9.25 5.32
N THR A 135 -1.38 -8.23 4.71
CA THR A 135 -2.40 -8.46 3.67
C THR A 135 -1.79 -9.01 2.39
N ILE A 136 -0.60 -8.55 1.99
CA ILE A 136 0.14 -9.08 0.84
C ILE A 136 0.48 -10.55 1.07
N GLU A 137 1.12 -10.88 2.21
CA GLU A 137 1.50 -12.26 2.55
C GLU A 137 0.27 -13.18 2.59
N SER A 138 -0.81 -12.73 3.22
CA SER A 138 -2.05 -13.52 3.31
C SER A 138 -2.69 -13.76 1.94
N ALA A 139 -2.74 -12.74 1.08
CA ALA A 139 -3.36 -12.84 -0.23
C ALA A 139 -2.52 -13.70 -1.20
N VAL A 140 -1.20 -13.63 -1.12
CA VAL A 140 -0.28 -14.50 -1.87
C VAL A 140 -0.39 -15.93 -1.36
N ARG A 141 -0.42 -16.14 -0.03
CA ARG A 141 -0.61 -17.47 0.59
C ARG A 141 -1.92 -18.13 0.17
N GLU A 142 -3.01 -17.37 0.15
CA GLU A 142 -4.33 -17.82 -0.33
C GLU A 142 -4.23 -18.29 -1.79
N ALA A 143 -3.47 -17.58 -2.63
CA ALA A 143 -3.30 -17.91 -4.04
C ALA A 143 -2.45 -19.17 -4.27
N ILE A 144 -1.29 -19.29 -3.60
CA ILE A 144 -0.28 -20.33 -3.89
C ILE A 144 -0.45 -21.61 -3.07
N GLY A 145 -1.17 -21.54 -1.95
CA GLY A 145 -1.36 -22.63 -1.00
C GLY A 145 -0.31 -22.68 0.12
N PRO A 146 -0.48 -23.59 1.11
CA PRO A 146 0.35 -23.62 2.31
C PRO A 146 1.76 -24.21 2.10
N ALA A 147 1.97 -24.99 1.05
CA ALA A 147 3.23 -25.74 0.86
C ALA A 147 4.28 -25.01 0.01
N ARG A 148 3.86 -24.10 -0.88
CA ARG A 148 4.78 -23.37 -1.77
C ARG A 148 5.30 -22.11 -1.10
N GLY A 149 6.47 -21.65 -1.54
CA GLY A 149 6.95 -20.31 -1.20
C GLY A 149 6.84 -19.36 -2.39
N ALA A 150 7.08 -18.07 -2.13
CA ALA A 150 7.11 -17.06 -3.17
C ALA A 150 7.98 -15.87 -2.77
N ASP A 151 8.73 -15.34 -3.73
CA ASP A 151 9.44 -14.07 -3.59
C ASP A 151 8.57 -12.96 -4.19
N VAL A 152 8.15 -12.03 -3.34
CA VAL A 152 7.28 -10.91 -3.68
C VAL A 152 8.09 -9.62 -3.63
N GLU A 153 8.16 -8.93 -4.76
CA GLU A 153 8.73 -7.60 -4.85
C GLU A 153 7.64 -6.60 -5.22
N ILE A 154 7.45 -5.58 -4.38
CA ILE A 154 6.56 -4.46 -4.67
C ILE A 154 7.40 -3.30 -5.21
N PHE A 155 7.00 -2.73 -6.34
CA PHE A 155 7.70 -1.60 -6.93
C PHE A 155 6.72 -0.63 -7.58
N ALA A 156 7.15 0.62 -7.75
CA ALA A 156 6.33 1.68 -8.30
C ALA A 156 7.25 2.68 -9.03
N PRO A 157 7.43 2.58 -10.36
CA PRO A 157 8.40 3.39 -11.09
C PRO A 157 8.26 4.91 -10.89
N GLU A 158 7.02 5.42 -10.77
CA GLU A 158 6.77 6.84 -10.48
C GLU A 158 7.03 7.22 -9.00
N GLY A 159 7.31 6.24 -8.14
CA GLY A 159 7.30 6.38 -6.69
C GLY A 159 8.31 7.40 -6.16
N GLU A 160 9.52 7.46 -6.71
CA GLU A 160 10.51 8.45 -6.28
C GLU A 160 10.03 9.88 -6.56
N ALA A 161 9.59 10.16 -7.79
CA ALA A 161 9.07 11.48 -8.18
C ALA A 161 7.82 11.87 -7.38
N ARG A 162 6.93 10.89 -7.11
CA ARG A 162 5.71 11.11 -6.32
C ARG A 162 6.04 11.39 -4.86
N ALA A 163 7.03 10.70 -4.29
CA ALA A 163 7.43 10.86 -2.90
C ALA A 163 7.93 12.28 -2.57
N GLN A 164 8.49 13.01 -3.54
CA GLN A 164 8.90 14.41 -3.35
C GLN A 164 7.71 15.33 -2.99
N LYS A 165 6.50 14.94 -3.37
CA LYS A 165 5.25 15.65 -3.06
C LYS A 165 4.56 15.10 -1.80
N THR A 166 5.22 14.23 -1.06
CA THR A 166 4.70 13.61 0.17
C THR A 166 5.50 14.06 1.39
N TYR A 167 5.02 13.67 2.58
CA TYR A 167 5.74 13.87 3.84
C TYR A 167 6.85 12.83 4.09
N ASN A 168 7.09 11.88 3.18
CA ASN A 168 8.02 10.76 3.40
C ASN A 168 9.44 11.21 3.81
N SER A 169 10.00 12.22 3.13
CA SER A 169 11.34 12.71 3.43
C SER A 169 11.47 13.24 4.86
N ARG A 170 10.44 13.93 5.36
CA ARG A 170 10.37 14.42 6.75
C ARG A 170 10.30 13.27 7.75
N LEU A 171 9.61 12.19 7.36
CA LEU A 171 9.51 10.96 8.15
C LEU A 171 10.79 10.11 8.10
N GLY A 172 11.79 10.49 7.30
CA GLY A 172 13.01 9.71 7.11
C GLY A 172 12.82 8.51 6.19
N ILE A 173 11.90 8.60 5.23
CA ILE A 173 11.71 7.63 4.17
C ILE A 173 12.22 8.26 2.86
N LEU A 174 13.26 7.69 2.27
CA LEU A 174 13.97 8.24 1.10
C LEU A 174 13.89 7.31 -0.11
N GLY A 175 13.98 7.87 -1.32
CA GLY A 175 14.02 7.11 -2.58
C GLY A 175 12.67 6.59 -3.09
N GLY A 176 11.55 6.89 -2.41
CA GLY A 176 10.25 6.37 -2.85
C GLY A 176 9.07 6.60 -1.92
N ILE A 177 7.91 6.12 -2.35
CA ILE A 177 6.65 6.18 -1.59
C ILE A 177 6.60 5.09 -0.52
N SER A 178 5.64 5.23 0.39
CA SER A 178 5.33 4.21 1.40
C SER A 178 4.13 3.38 0.95
N ILE A 179 4.21 2.05 1.11
CA ILE A 179 3.07 1.14 0.96
C ILE A 179 2.37 1.06 2.32
N ILE A 180 1.24 1.76 2.43
CA ILE A 180 0.53 2.03 3.68
C ILE A 180 -0.98 1.91 3.50
N GLY A 181 -1.69 1.82 4.62
CA GLY A 181 -3.14 1.72 4.67
C GLY A 181 -3.57 0.67 5.69
N THR A 182 -4.31 1.08 6.73
CA THR A 182 -4.77 0.13 7.77
C THR A 182 -6.14 -0.42 7.52
N THR A 183 -7.03 0.34 6.89
CA THR A 183 -8.38 -0.09 6.53
C THR A 183 -8.44 -0.62 5.10
N GLY A 184 -7.43 -0.30 4.29
CA GLY A 184 -7.42 -0.52 2.85
C GLY A 184 -8.20 0.54 2.04
N ILE A 185 -8.93 1.43 2.71
CA ILE A 185 -9.80 2.45 2.10
C ILE A 185 -9.26 3.85 2.39
N VAL A 186 -9.29 4.71 1.37
CA VAL A 186 -9.00 6.14 1.49
C VAL A 186 -10.34 6.87 1.66
N THR A 187 -10.48 7.56 2.78
CA THR A 187 -11.65 8.42 3.07
C THR A 187 -11.22 9.88 2.95
N PRO A 188 -11.81 10.66 2.02
CA PRO A 188 -11.43 12.05 1.79
C PRO A 188 -11.58 12.92 3.04
N MET A 189 -10.60 13.80 3.29
CA MET A 189 -10.63 14.74 4.42
C MET A 189 -10.96 14.06 5.76
N SER A 190 -10.30 12.94 6.04
CA SER A 190 -10.49 12.18 7.27
C SER A 190 -9.72 12.81 8.45
N GLU A 191 -10.44 13.17 9.52
CA GLU A 191 -9.83 13.58 10.79
C GLU A 191 -8.93 12.49 11.38
N GLU A 192 -9.27 11.21 11.18
CA GLU A 192 -8.45 10.10 11.66
C GLU A 192 -7.11 10.03 10.92
N SER A 193 -7.13 10.26 9.60
CA SER A 193 -5.89 10.33 8.80
C SER A 193 -5.00 11.48 9.27
N TRP A 194 -5.61 12.63 9.59
CA TRP A 194 -4.88 13.79 10.12
C TRP A 194 -4.28 13.51 11.50
N LYS A 195 -5.08 13.01 12.45
CA LYS A 195 -4.61 12.62 13.80
C LYS A 195 -3.46 11.63 13.71
N ARG A 196 -3.54 10.67 12.80
CA ARG A 196 -2.49 9.67 12.60
C ARG A 196 -1.20 10.26 12.04
N SER A 197 -1.30 11.17 11.06
CA SER A 197 -0.13 11.88 10.54
C SER A 197 0.58 12.66 11.65
N LEU A 198 -0.19 13.37 12.48
CA LEU A 198 0.32 14.09 13.64
C LEU A 198 0.99 13.15 14.65
N SER A 199 0.34 12.05 15.02
CA SER A 199 0.91 11.06 15.95
C SER A 199 2.24 10.50 15.47
N LEU A 200 2.38 10.23 14.16
CA LEU A 200 3.62 9.73 13.58
C LEU A 200 4.74 10.76 13.67
N GLU A 201 4.45 12.03 13.40
CA GLU A 201 5.41 13.12 13.55
C GLU A 201 5.87 13.27 15.01
N LEU A 202 4.94 13.17 15.97
CA LEU A 202 5.25 13.22 17.39
C LEU A 202 6.16 12.07 17.83
N GLU A 203 5.92 10.85 17.32
CA GLU A 203 6.74 9.68 17.66
C GLU A 203 8.16 9.82 17.10
N ILE A 204 8.33 10.40 15.91
CA ILE A 204 9.66 10.71 15.36
C ILE A 204 10.39 11.75 16.22
N LYS A 205 9.69 12.82 16.63
CA LYS A 205 10.27 13.84 17.53
C LYS A 205 10.69 13.21 18.86
N ARG A 206 9.84 12.38 19.45
CA ARG A 206 10.15 11.62 20.67
C ARG A 206 11.36 10.69 20.48
N ALA A 207 11.40 9.93 19.38
CA ALA A 207 12.51 9.04 19.06
C ALA A 207 13.84 9.78 18.84
N SER A 208 13.78 11.06 18.45
CA SER A 208 14.94 11.96 18.37
C SER A 208 15.36 12.58 19.71
N GLY A 209 14.68 12.24 20.82
CA GLY A 209 14.99 12.72 22.16
C GLY A 209 14.26 14.00 22.58
N LEU A 210 13.33 14.52 21.76
CA LEU A 210 12.53 15.68 22.11
C LEU A 210 11.43 15.29 23.10
N THR A 211 11.36 15.99 24.23
CA THR A 211 10.40 15.73 25.32
C THR A 211 9.28 16.77 25.38
N ARG A 212 9.36 17.83 24.57
CA ARG A 212 8.35 18.90 24.48
C ARG A 212 8.12 19.25 23.01
N VAL A 213 6.85 19.52 22.69
CA VAL A 213 6.40 19.95 21.37
C VAL A 213 5.43 21.11 21.54
N ILE A 214 5.58 22.14 20.70
CA ILE A 214 4.67 23.27 20.63
C ILE A 214 3.90 23.13 19.32
N LEU A 215 2.57 23.10 19.41
CA LEU A 215 1.70 23.08 18.24
C LEU A 215 1.31 24.52 17.92
N VAL A 216 1.59 24.95 16.70
CA VAL A 216 1.18 26.26 16.19
C VAL A 216 0.15 26.06 15.07
N PRO A 217 -0.91 26.89 15.01
CA PRO A 217 -1.82 26.87 13.88
C PRO A 217 -1.15 27.50 12.65
N GLY A 218 -1.21 26.82 11.50
CA GLY A 218 -0.64 27.30 10.23
C GLY A 218 0.62 26.55 9.79
N ASN A 219 1.05 26.81 8.54
CA ASN A 219 2.37 26.44 8.03
C ASN A 219 3.42 27.48 8.44
#